data_AF-A0A432EIB7-F1
#
_entry.id   AF-A0A432EIB7-F1
#
_cell.length_a   1.000
_cell.length_b   1.000
_cell.length_c   1.000
_cell.angle_alpha   90.00
_cell.angle_beta   90.00
_cell.angle_gamma   90.00
#
_symmetry.space_group_name_H-M   'P 1'
#
loop_
_entity.id
_entity.type
_entity.pdbx_description
1 polymer ?
#
loop_
_entity_poly.entity_id
_entity_poly.type
_entity_poly.pdbx_seq_one_letter_code
_entity_poly.pdbx_strand_id
1 'polypeptide(L)' 'AQGQAVKVASAPGSGLVRLYDKDRRFIGIGRILDDGRVAPKRLLAA' A
#
# COMPACT_ATOMS: atom_id res chain seq x y z
N ALA A 1 3.55 -9.75 -12.00
CA ALA A 1 4.48 -9.01 -11.13
C ALA A 1 3.75 -8.63 -9.85
N GLN A 2 4.35 -8.83 -8.67
CA GLN A 2 3.85 -8.22 -7.43
C GLN A 2 4.18 -6.72 -7.53
N GLY A 3 3.21 -5.81 -7.36
CA GLY A 3 3.36 -4.38 -7.69
C GLY A 3 4.56 -3.67 -7.03
N GLN A 4 4.85 -2.44 -7.47
CA GLN A 4 6.01 -1.68 -7.02
C GLN A 4 5.77 -1.00 -5.65
N ALA A 5 6.78 -1.02 -4.78
CA ALA A 5 6.72 -0.23 -3.55
C ALA A 5 6.75 1.28 -3.87
N VAL A 6 6.04 2.13 -3.13
CA VAL A 6 5.96 3.58 -3.43
C VAL A 6 6.11 4.42 -2.17
N LYS A 7 6.65 5.63 -2.31
CA LYS A 7 6.65 6.63 -1.23
C LYS A 7 5.33 7.41 -1.26
N VAL A 8 4.74 7.63 -0.09
CA VAL A 8 3.52 8.43 0.07
C VAL A 8 3.76 9.43 1.20
N ALA A 9 3.32 10.68 1.01
CA ALA A 9 3.39 11.69 2.07
C ALA A 9 2.55 11.25 3.26
N SER A 10 3.06 11.49 4.47
CA SER A 10 2.35 11.19 5.74
C SER A 10 1.91 9.72 5.89
N ALA A 11 2.64 8.78 5.28
CA ALA A 11 2.45 7.37 5.57
C ALA A 11 2.73 7.09 7.07
N PRO A 12 1.99 6.19 7.73
CA PRO A 12 2.31 5.73 9.07
C PRO A 12 3.75 5.18 9.13
N GLY A 13 4.44 5.35 10.27
CA GLY A 13 5.82 4.88 10.41
C GLY A 13 6.01 3.36 10.41
N SER A 14 4.94 2.58 10.66
CA SER A 14 4.97 1.12 10.59
C SER A 14 3.56 0.53 10.43
N GLY A 15 3.50 -0.78 10.18
CA GLY A 15 2.26 -1.54 10.21
C GLY A 15 1.61 -1.78 8.84
N LEU A 16 0.32 -2.13 8.88
CA LEU A 16 -0.49 -2.39 7.69
C LEU A 16 -1.33 -1.19 7.34
N VAL A 17 -1.50 -0.96 6.04
CA VAL A 17 -2.33 0.13 5.49
C VAL A 17 -3.35 -0.41 4.52
N ARG A 18 -4.47 0.30 4.39
CA ARG A 18 -5.49 0.04 3.36
C ARG A 18 -5.11 0.80 2.10
N LEU A 19 -5.18 0.15 0.96
CA LEU A 19 -4.93 0.73 -0.35
C LEU A 19 -6.26 1.01 -1.04
N TYR A 20 -6.37 2.20 -1.60
CA TYR A 20 -7.52 2.64 -2.37
C TYR A 20 -7.07 3.09 -3.75
N ASP A 21 -7.90 2.87 -4.78
CA ASP A 21 -7.68 3.46 -6.10
C ASP A 21 -8.17 4.91 -6.16
N LYS A 22 -8.07 5.51 -7.35
CA LYS A 22 -8.50 6.89 -7.62
C LYS A 22 -9.99 7.13 -7.34
N ASP A 23 -10.82 6.10 -7.42
CA ASP A 23 -12.27 6.16 -7.21
C ASP A 23 -12.65 5.81 -5.76
N ARG A 24 -11.65 5.76 -4.86
CA ARG A 24 -11.79 5.39 -3.44
C ARG A 24 -12.31 3.96 -3.24
N ARG A 25 -12.12 3.07 -4.22
CA ARG A 25 -12.41 1.65 -4.05
C ARG A 25 -11.27 0.99 -3.28
N PHE A 26 -11.60 0.17 -2.30
CA PHE A 26 -10.60 -0.64 -1.60
C PHE A 26 -10.02 -1.69 -2.57
N ILE A 27 -8.70 -1.69 -2.74
CA ILE A 27 -8.00 -2.60 -3.67
C ILE A 27 -7.07 -3.57 -2.96
N GLY A 28 -6.84 -3.41 -1.65
CA GLY A 28 -6.02 -4.36 -0.90
C GLY A 28 -5.29 -3.77 0.30
N ILE A 29 -4.34 -4.55 0.80
CA ILE A 29 -3.54 -4.23 1.98
C ILE A 29 -2.08 -4.01 1.56
N GLY A 30 -1.51 -2.91 2.05
CA GLY A 30 -0.08 -2.62 1.98
C GLY A 30 0.60 -2.82 3.32
N ARG A 31 1.93 -2.89 3.29
CA ARG A 31 2.81 -2.88 4.47
C ARG A 31 3.79 -1.72 4.35
N ILE A 32 4.02 -1.03 5.45
CA ILE A 32 5.11 -0.05 5.58
C ILE A 32 6.44 -0.81 5.73
N LEU A 33 7.39 -0.50 4.85
CA LEU A 33 8.76 -1.00 4.89
C LEU A 33 9.64 -0.08 5.75
N ASP A 34 10.82 -0.60 6.12
CA ASP A 34 11.77 0.12 6.98
C ASP A 34 12.34 1.40 6.34
N ASP A 35 12.29 1.50 5.00
CA ASP A 35 12.65 2.71 4.24
C ASP A 35 11.50 3.72 4.09
N GLY A 36 10.37 3.47 4.77
CA GLY A 36 9.16 4.30 4.76
C GLY A 36 8.28 4.15 3.52
N ARG A 37 8.60 3.22 2.59
CA ARG A 37 7.73 2.93 1.44
C ARG A 37 6.58 2.01 1.81
N VAL A 38 5.51 2.11 1.05
CA VAL A 38 4.38 1.18 1.08
C VAL A 38 4.59 0.13 0.01
N ALA A 39 4.64 -1.15 0.37
CA ALA A 39 4.65 -2.27 -0.56
C ALA A 39 3.30 -3.01 -0.55
N PRO A 40 2.80 -3.50 -1.70
CA PRO A 40 1.59 -4.31 -1.74
C PRO A 40 1.81 -5.65 -1.06
N LYS A 41 1.02 -5.95 -0.01
CA LYS A 41 1.05 -7.24 0.70
C LYS A 41 0.03 -8.22 0.13
N ARG A 42 -1.18 -7.73 -0.18
CA ARG A 42 -2.23 -8.49 -0.85
C ARG A 42 -3.12 -7.53 -1.61
N LEU A 43 -3.20 -7.71 -2.93
CA LEU A 43 -4.15 -7.01 -3.77
C LEU A 43 -5.36 -7.92 -3.98
N LEU A 44 -6.55 -7.32 -3.98
CA LEU A 44 -7.74 -7.98 -4.49
C LEU A 44 -7.64 -7.86 -6.01
N ALA A 45 -7.54 -8.98 -6.72
CA ALA A 45 -7.69 -8.95 -8.17
C ALA A 45 -9.06 -8.32 -8.49
N ALA A 46 -9.06 -7.32 -9.37
CA ALA A 46 -10.29 -6.86 -9.99
C ALA A 46 -10.74 -7.89 -11.04
#